data_AF-A0A2U1KD59-F1
#
_entry.id   AF-A0A2U1KD59-F1
#
_cell.length_a   1.000
_cell.length_b   1.000
_cell.length_c   1.000
_cell.angle_alpha   90.00
_cell.angle_beta   90.00
_cell.angle_gamma   90.00
#
_symmetry.space_group_name_H-M   'P 1'
#
loop_
_entity.id
_entity.type
_entity.pdbx_description
1 polymer ?
#
loop_
_entity_poly.entity_id
_entity_poly.type
_entity_poly.pdbx_seq_one_letter_code
_entity_poly.pdbx_strand_id
1 'polypeptide(L)' 'MGDDSTTDGDKTTANRRRPDSNSNIFSDGEKVLAYHGPRIYEAKVQKAEIRKNEWKYFVHYLGWSKK' A
#
# COMPACT_ATOMS: atom_id res chain seq x y z
N MET A 1 -38.22 1.07 -16.11
CA MET A 1 -37.82 2.43 -16.51
C MET A 1 -37.46 3.15 -15.20
N GLY A 2 -36.24 3.54 -14.82
CA GLY A 2 -34.86 3.45 -15.36
C GLY A 2 -33.90 3.08 -14.19
N ASP A 3 -32.74 2.45 -14.46
CA ASP A 3 -31.37 3.02 -14.52
C ASP A 3 -30.71 3.15 -13.14
N ASP A 4 -29.40 3.33 -12.97
CA ASP A 4 -28.19 2.62 -13.37
C ASP A 4 -27.12 3.10 -12.35
N SER A 5 -26.17 2.22 -12.04
CA SER A 5 -24.80 2.39 -11.54
C SER A 5 -24.24 3.71 -10.96
N THR A 6 -23.20 3.49 -10.13
CA THR A 6 -22.06 4.38 -9.77
C THR A 6 -22.35 5.48 -8.75
N THR A 7 -21.45 5.96 -7.90
CA THR A 7 -20.12 5.64 -7.36
C THR A 7 -19.91 6.82 -6.39
N ASP A 8 -19.46 6.62 -5.16
CA ASP A 8 -18.57 7.62 -4.55
C ASP A 8 -17.81 7.00 -3.40
N GLY A 9 -16.58 6.60 -3.73
CA GLY A 9 -15.58 6.22 -2.77
C GLY A 9 -15.07 7.47 -2.07
N ASP A 10 -15.66 7.80 -0.92
CA ASP A 10 -15.04 8.75 0.00
C ASP A 10 -13.94 8.03 0.80
N LYS A 11 -12.79 7.81 0.14
CA LYS A 11 -11.53 7.64 0.88
C LYS A 11 -11.16 9.02 1.39
N THR A 12 -11.72 9.38 2.53
CA THR A 12 -11.37 10.57 3.30
C THR A 12 -9.85 10.72 3.30
N THR A 13 -9.38 11.66 2.49
CA THR A 13 -8.12 12.38 2.62
C THR A 13 -7.06 11.61 3.40
N ALA A 14 -6.27 10.80 2.69
CA ALA A 14 -5.00 10.29 3.18
C ALA A 14 -4.29 11.45 3.88
N ASN A 15 -4.32 11.39 5.21
CA ASN A 15 -3.92 12.47 6.08
C ASN A 15 -2.48 12.78 5.69
N ARG A 16 -2.25 14.00 5.22
CA ARG A 16 -0.93 14.51 4.78
C ARG A 16 0.03 14.68 5.98
N ARG A 17 -0.13 13.85 7.02
CA ARG A 17 0.76 13.73 8.15
C ARG A 17 1.96 12.96 7.66
N ARG A 18 3.12 13.62 7.66
CA ARG A 18 4.37 12.90 7.67
C ARG A 18 4.25 11.89 8.82
N PRO A 19 4.25 10.58 8.55
CA PRO A 19 4.28 9.62 9.63
C PRO A 19 5.48 9.99 10.49
N ASP A 20 5.28 10.07 11.81
CA ASP A 20 6.41 10.14 12.72
C ASP A 20 7.33 8.97 12.37
N SER A 21 8.64 9.19 12.37
CA SER A 21 9.62 8.22 11.83
C SER A 21 9.58 6.83 12.48
N ASN A 22 8.82 6.67 13.56
CA ASN A 22 8.60 5.40 14.26
C ASN A 22 7.21 4.78 14.03
N SER A 23 6.24 5.48 13.44
CA SER A 23 4.93 4.92 13.10
C SER A 23 5.01 3.99 11.90
N ASN A 24 4.26 2.88 11.97
CA ASN A 24 4.09 2.01 10.82
C ASN A 24 3.38 2.80 9.70
N ILE A 25 4.03 2.94 8.55
CA ILE A 25 3.51 3.75 7.45
C ILE A 25 2.48 2.95 6.65
N PHE A 26 2.67 1.63 6.55
CA PHE A 26 1.83 0.74 5.75
C PHE A 26 1.42 -0.52 6.53
N SER A 27 0.17 -0.93 6.38
CA SER A 27 -0.37 -2.10 7.09
C SER A 27 -0.32 -3.37 6.24
N ASP A 28 -0.34 -4.51 6.91
CA ASP A 28 -0.45 -5.81 6.23
C ASP A 28 -1.73 -5.86 5.38
N GLY A 29 -1.56 -6.27 4.13
CA GLY A 29 -2.64 -6.32 3.15
C GLY A 29 -2.88 -5.02 2.37
N GLU A 30 -2.20 -3.93 2.72
CA GLU A 30 -2.31 -2.66 2.02
C GLU A 30 -1.71 -2.73 0.61
N LYS A 31 -2.39 -2.10 -0.35
CA LYS A 31 -1.89 -1.94 -1.72
C LYS A 31 -0.99 -0.72 -1.80
N VAL A 32 0.20 -0.89 -2.35
CA VAL A 32 1.24 0.12 -2.44
C VAL A 32 1.84 0.18 -3.84
N LEU A 33 2.48 1.30 -4.17
CA LEU A 33 3.31 1.43 -5.36
C LEU A 33 4.78 1.26 -4.96
N ALA A 34 5.47 0.31 -5.60
CA ALA A 34 6.86 -0.03 -5.29
C ALA A 34 7.78 0.30 -6.46
N TYR A 35 8.90 0.94 -6.17
CA TYR A 35 9.97 1.16 -7.14
C TYR A 35 10.79 -0.12 -7.33
N HIS A 36 11.06 -0.44 -8.60
CA HIS A 36 12.02 -1.47 -8.97
C HIS A 36 12.83 -0.95 -10.16
N GLY A 37 14.03 -0.44 -9.85
CA GLY A 37 14.80 0.39 -10.77
C GLY A 37 14.01 1.67 -11.14
N PRO A 38 13.94 2.07 -12.42
CA PRO A 38 13.21 3.26 -12.85
C PRO A 38 11.69 3.05 -13.00
N ARG A 39 11.18 1.83 -12.78
CA ARG A 39 9.76 1.49 -12.97
C ARG A 39 9.03 1.42 -11.63
N ILE A 40 7.73 1.67 -11.69
CA ILE A 40 6.81 1.58 -10.56
C ILE A 40 5.84 0.43 -10.82
N TYR A 41 5.63 -0.42 -9.81
CA TYR A 41 4.72 -1.55 -9.87
C TYR A 41 3.70 -1.48 -8.74
N GLU A 42 2.47 -1.95 -9.00
CA GLU A 42 1.50 -2.19 -7.94
C GLU A 42 1.92 -3.43 -7.14
N ALA A 43 1.91 -3.32 -5.81
CA ALA A 43 2.29 -4.38 -4.91
C ALA A 43 1.34 -4.42 -3.70
N LYS A 44 1.39 -5.51 -2.95
CA LYS A 44 0.66 -5.68 -1.70
C LYS A 44 1.66 -5.93 -0.56
N VAL A 45 1.50 -5.21 0.54
CA VAL A 45 2.26 -5.46 1.77
C VAL A 45 1.81 -6.81 2.32
N GLN A 46 2.73 -7.75 2.41
CA GLN A 46 2.50 -9.04 3.06
C GLN A 46 2.79 -8.97 4.55
N LYS A 47 3.80 -8.19 4.95
CA LYS A 47 4.22 -8.06 6.34
C LYS A 47 4.98 -6.75 6.58
N ALA A 48 4.66 -6.04 7.65
CA ALA A 48 5.46 -4.96 8.22
C ALA A 48 6.18 -5.44 9.50
N GLU A 49 7.49 -5.21 9.61
CA GLU A 49 8.28 -5.61 10.77
C GLU A 49 9.34 -4.55 11.09
N ILE A 50 9.53 -4.22 12.37
CA ILE A 50 10.64 -3.39 12.82
C ILE A 50 11.87 -4.28 13.04
N ARG A 51 12.98 -3.98 12.38
CA ARG A 51 14.29 -4.60 12.64
C ARG A 51 15.33 -3.52 12.89
N LYS A 52 16.08 -3.63 14.00
CA LYS A 52 17.12 -2.64 14.37
C LYS A 52 16.60 -1.19 14.36
N ASN A 53 15.37 -0.99 14.86
CA ASN A 53 14.69 0.30 14.90
C ASN A 53 14.38 0.91 13.51
N GLU A 54 14.28 0.07 12.48
CA GLU A 54 13.91 0.44 11.12
C GLU A 54 12.73 -0.41 10.63
N TRP A 55 11.73 0.22 10.01
CA TRP A 55 10.61 -0.49 9.39
C TRP A 55 11.03 -1.20 8.11
N LYS A 56 10.70 -2.49 8.02
CA LYS A 56 10.88 -3.31 6.82
C LYS A 56 9.53 -3.86 6.39
N TYR A 57 9.26 -3.69 5.10
CA TYR A 57 8.02 -4.15 4.47
C TYR A 57 8.34 -5.26 3.48
N PHE A 58 7.69 -6.40 3.64
CA PHE A 58 7.69 -7.46 2.66
C PHE A 58 6.55 -7.18 1.69
N VAL A 59 6.88 -6.94 0.42
CA VAL A 59 5.90 -6.63 -0.62
C VAL A 59 5.88 -7.72 -1.69
N HIS A 60 4.69 -7.98 -2.22
CA HIS A 60 4.50 -8.86 -3.36
C HIS A 60 3.90 -8.08 -4.53
N TYR A 61 4.58 -8.09 -5.67
CA TYR A 61 4.13 -7.42 -6.89
C TYR A 61 2.87 -8.09 -7.43
N LEU A 62 1.85 -7.29 -7.73
CA LEU A 62 0.62 -7.81 -8.32
C LEU A 62 0.86 -8.23 -9.76
N GLY A 63 0.35 -9.41 -10.13
CA GLY A 63 0.53 -9.99 -11.46
C GLY A 63 1.81 -10.82 -11.63
N TRP A 64 2.67 -10.89 -10.61
CA TRP A 64 3.80 -11.83 -10.58
C TRP A 64 3.32 -13.17 -10.01
N SER A 65 3.98 -14.28 -10.36
CA SER A 65 3.56 -15.60 -9.88
C SER A 65 3.59 -15.66 -8.36
N LYS A 66 2.52 -16.21 -7.76
CA LYS A 66 2.47 -16.46 -6.32
C LYS A 66 3.51 -17.53 -5.98
N LYS A 67 4.51 -17.16 -5.19
CA LYS A 67 5.30 -18.11 -4.41
C LYS A 67 4.72 -18.20 -3.00
#